data_AF-A0A9D1W6E6-F1
#
_entry.id   AF-A0A9D1W6E6-F1
#
_cell.length_a   1.000
_cell.length_b   1.000
_cell.length_c   1.000
_cell.angle_alpha   90.00
_cell.angle_beta   90.00
_cell.angle_gamma   90.00
#
_symmetry.space_group_name_H-M   'P 1'
#
loop_
_entity.id
_entity.type
_entity.pdbx_description
1 polymer ?
#
loop_
_entity_poly.entity_id
_entity_poly.type
_entity_poly.pdbx_seq_one_letter_code
_entity_poly.pdbx_strand_id
1 'polypeptide(L)'
;VKRAVGWALTAGVLEELLRSRGDEVREILLREYEAESSVVREKQLSYAAGMTEGMARGEMGGIRGLLTDLLARLGPLPAWAEGRIAGERDCERLRAWALAAARSDSLREFLEKTGFTGEGAGESGEDRQKE
;
A
#
# COMPACT_ATOMS: atom_id res chain seq x y z
N VAL A 1 -11.29 28.48 33.38
CA VAL A 1 -12.13 27.99 32.27
C VAL A 1 -13.55 27.61 32.71
N LYS A 2 -13.78 26.56 33.52
CA LYS A 2 -15.15 26.14 33.93
C LYS A 2 -16.04 27.24 34.54
N ARG A 3 -15.52 28.09 35.45
CA ARG A 3 -16.27 29.24 36.02
C ARG A 3 -16.65 30.30 34.98
N ALA A 4 -15.78 30.56 34.00
CA ALA A 4 -16.03 31.54 32.94
C ALA A 4 -17.07 31.03 31.94
N VAL A 5 -17.01 29.74 31.60
CA VAL A 5 -18.01 29.07 30.75
C VAL A 5 -19.38 29.06 31.45
N GLY A 6 -19.43 28.74 32.75
CA GLY A 6 -20.66 28.78 33.52
C GLY A 6 -21.31 30.17 33.55
N TRP A 7 -20.51 31.21 33.84
CA TRP A 7 -21.01 32.59 33.82
C TRP A 7 -21.51 33.02 32.43
N ALA A 8 -20.78 32.69 31.36
CA ALA A 8 -21.17 33.05 29.99
C ALA A 8 -22.49 32.38 29.54
N LEU A 9 -22.74 31.14 30.01
CA LEU A 9 -24.01 30.45 29.81
C LEU A 9 -25.15 31.14 30.57
N THR A 10 -24.94 31.48 31.85
CA THR A 10 -25.96 32.15 32.67
C THR A 10 -26.26 33.57 32.17
N ALA A 11 -25.26 34.27 31.65
CA ALA A 11 -25.39 35.63 31.13
C ALA A 11 -25.92 35.69 29.69
N GLY A 12 -26.22 34.55 29.04
CA GLY A 12 -26.79 34.54 27.69
C GLY A 12 -25.82 35.03 26.59
N VAL A 13 -24.52 35.05 26.86
CA VAL A 13 -23.49 35.65 25.99
C VAL A 13 -23.49 35.00 24.60
N LEU A 14 -23.69 33.69 24.55
CA LEU A 14 -23.75 32.96 23.28
C LEU A 14 -25.00 33.34 22.46
N GLU A 15 -26.13 33.57 23.12
CA GLU A 15 -27.37 33.98 22.46
C GLU A 15 -27.25 35.37 21.86
N GLU A 16 -26.64 36.31 22.60
CA GLU A 16 -26.39 37.67 22.13
C GLU A 16 -25.38 37.70 20.97
N LEU A 17 -24.34 36.86 21.03
CA LEU A 17 -23.36 36.72 19.96
C LEU A 17 -24.00 36.17 18.66
N LEU A 18 -24.83 35.14 18.77
CA LEU A 18 -25.54 34.56 17.62
C LEU A 18 -26.61 35.50 17.06
N ARG A 19 -27.25 36.31 17.90
CA ARG A 19 -28.27 37.29 17.45
C ARG A 19 -27.64 38.50 16.76
N SER A 20 -26.45 38.93 17.19
CA SER A 20 -25.76 40.11 16.65
C SER A 20 -24.80 39.81 15.49
N ARG A 21 -24.16 38.64 15.49
CA ARG A 21 -23.11 38.24 14.53
C ARG A 21 -23.29 36.81 14.02
N GLY A 22 -24.55 36.34 13.96
CA GLY A 22 -24.88 34.95 13.66
C GLY A 22 -24.28 34.43 12.35
N ASP A 23 -24.19 35.27 11.32
CA ASP A 23 -23.62 34.88 10.03
C ASP A 23 -22.10 34.68 10.11
N GLU A 24 -21.38 35.57 10.79
CA GLU A 24 -19.93 35.47 11.00
C GLU A 24 -19.59 34.26 11.89
N VAL A 25 -20.35 34.05 12.96
CA VAL A 25 -20.20 32.87 13.84
C VAL A 25 -20.51 31.58 13.07
N ARG A 26 -21.54 31.56 12.22
CA ARG A 26 -21.88 30.42 11.36
C ARG A 26 -20.76 30.09 10.39
N GLU A 27 -20.22 31.09 9.70
CA GLU A 27 -19.14 30.90 8.73
C GLU A 27 -17.89 30.31 9.40
N ILE A 28 -17.50 30.88 10.55
CA ILE A 28 -16.36 30.38 11.34
C ILE A 28 -16.61 28.93 11.76
N LEU A 29 -17.78 28.61 12.33
CA LEU A 29 -18.10 27.26 12.78
C LEU A 29 -18.15 26.25 11.64
N LEU A 30 -18.72 26.61 10.50
CA LEU A 30 -18.76 25.77 9.31
C LEU A 30 -17.34 25.50 8.79
N ARG A 31 -16.50 26.54 8.71
CA ARG A 31 -15.12 26.40 8.25
C ARG A 31 -14.29 25.51 9.16
N GLU A 32 -14.38 25.69 10.48
CA GLU A 32 -13.68 24.84 11.44
C GLU A 32 -14.17 23.39 11.38
N TYR A 33 -15.49 23.18 11.26
CA TYR A 33 -16.08 21.86 11.10
C TYR A 33 -15.65 21.17 9.78
N GLU A 34 -15.62 21.92 8.67
CA GLU A 34 -15.14 21.43 7.37
C GLU A 34 -13.64 21.12 7.39
N ALA A 35 -12.84 21.95 8.06
CA ALA A 35 -11.42 21.71 8.23
C ALA A 35 -11.16 20.45 9.06
N GLU A 36 -11.83 20.28 10.21
CA GLU A 36 -11.67 19.09 11.04
C GLU A 36 -12.17 17.83 10.32
N SER A 37 -13.33 17.90 9.66
CA SER A 37 -13.87 16.76 8.92
C SER A 37 -13.04 16.39 7.68
N SER A 38 -12.40 17.36 7.01
CA SER A 38 -11.50 17.08 5.90
C SER A 38 -10.23 16.36 6.35
N VAL A 39 -9.64 16.76 7.49
CA VAL A 39 -8.49 16.08 8.10
C VAL A 39 -8.84 14.64 8.50
N VAL A 40 -10.01 14.41 9.09
CA VAL A 40 -10.47 13.05 9.44
C VAL A 40 -10.64 12.20 8.19
N ARG A 41 -11.26 12.75 7.14
CA ARG A 41 -11.47 12.05 5.86
C ARG A 41 -10.16 11.69 5.18
N GLU A 42 -9.22 12.62 5.13
CA GLU A 42 -7.89 12.39 4.53
C GLU A 42 -7.13 11.30 5.27
N LYS A 43 -7.15 11.30 6.60
CA LYS A 43 -6.54 10.24 7.42
C LYS A 43 -7.16 8.86 7.14
N GLN A 44 -8.49 8.79 7.02
CA GLN A 44 -9.19 7.55 6.69
C GLN A 44 -8.82 7.03 5.29
N LEU A 45 -8.76 7.93 4.30
CA LEU A 45 -8.35 7.57 2.94
C LEU A 45 -6.89 7.09 2.89
N SER A 46 -5.98 7.80 3.56
CA SER A 46 -4.57 7.42 3.66
C SER A 46 -4.39 6.07 4.36
N TYR A 47 -5.12 5.82 5.46
CA TYR A 47 -5.11 4.52 6.13
C TYR A 47 -5.61 3.40 5.23
N ALA A 48 -6.75 3.61 4.54
CA ALA A 48 -7.29 2.63 3.62
C ALA A 48 -6.31 2.30 2.48
N ALA A 49 -5.69 3.33 1.88
CA ALA A 49 -4.67 3.17 0.84
C ALA A 49 -3.43 2.42 1.36
N GLY A 50 -2.96 2.75 2.56
CA GLY A 50 -1.83 2.06 3.19
C GLY A 50 -2.15 0.59 3.49
N MET A 51 -3.37 0.28 3.93
CA MET A 51 -3.81 -1.10 4.16
C MET A 51 -3.89 -1.89 2.86
N THR A 52 -4.43 -1.32 1.78
CA THR A 52 -4.51 -2.02 0.49
C THR A 52 -3.14 -2.26 -0.11
N GLU A 53 -2.25 -1.27 -0.09
CA GLU A 53 -0.86 -1.44 -0.56
C GLU A 53 -0.12 -2.47 0.30
N GLY A 54 -0.30 -2.41 1.62
CA GLY A 54 0.31 -3.34 2.57
C GLY A 54 -0.13 -4.78 2.36
N MET A 55 -1.42 -5.01 2.14
CA MET A 55 -1.96 -6.34 1.82
C MET A 55 -1.41 -6.87 0.50
N ALA A 56 -1.41 -6.04 -0.55
CA ALA A 56 -0.90 -6.44 -1.87
C ALA A 56 0.60 -6.78 -1.83
N ARG A 57 1.42 -5.97 -1.14
CA ARG A 57 2.85 -6.27 -0.91
C ARG A 57 3.03 -7.54 -0.09
N GLY A 58 2.25 -7.72 0.96
CA GLY A 58 2.31 -8.89 1.83
C GLY A 58 2.00 -10.19 1.09
N GLU A 59 0.96 -10.17 0.25
CA GLU A 59 0.57 -11.31 -0.57
C GLU A 59 1.68 -11.70 -1.57
N MET A 60 2.22 -10.72 -2.32
CA MET A 60 3.33 -10.97 -3.22
C MET A 60 4.58 -11.49 -2.49
N GLY A 61 4.91 -10.90 -1.34
CA GLY A 61 6.03 -11.35 -0.50
C GLY A 61 5.85 -12.80 -0.05
N GLY A 62 4.63 -13.17 0.36
CA GLY A 62 4.29 -14.54 0.75
C GLY A 62 4.42 -15.53 -0.41
N ILE A 63 3.90 -15.18 -1.60
CA ILE A 63 4.01 -16.04 -2.79
C ILE A 63 5.47 -16.22 -3.21
N ARG A 64 6.27 -15.16 -3.17
CA ARG A 64 7.72 -15.25 -3.45
C ARG A 64 8.43 -16.17 -2.48
N GLY A 65 8.19 -16.02 -1.18
CA GLY A 65 8.76 -16.92 -0.16
C GLY A 65 8.39 -18.38 -0.42
N LEU A 66 7.09 -18.64 -0.62
CA LEU A 66 6.59 -19.98 -0.93
C LEU A 66 7.23 -20.56 -2.20
N LEU A 67 7.33 -19.76 -3.27
CA LEU A 67 7.95 -20.18 -4.52
C LEU A 67 9.42 -20.54 -4.32
N THR A 68 10.18 -19.70 -3.61
CA THR A 68 11.59 -19.97 -3.30
C THR A 68 11.73 -21.27 -2.50
N ASP A 69 10.90 -21.48 -1.48
CA ASP A 69 10.91 -22.70 -0.66
C ASP A 69 10.57 -23.95 -1.47
N LEU A 70 9.57 -23.87 -2.36
CA LEU A 70 9.20 -24.96 -3.26
C LEU A 70 10.35 -25.30 -4.20
N LEU A 71 10.96 -24.31 -4.85
CA LEU A 71 12.06 -24.54 -5.79
C LEU A 71 13.31 -25.08 -5.08
N ALA A 72 13.62 -24.60 -3.87
CA ALA A 72 14.72 -25.10 -3.07
C ALA A 72 14.58 -26.60 -2.73
N ARG A 73 13.34 -27.11 -2.60
CA ARG A 73 13.07 -28.56 -2.42
C ARG A 73 13.33 -29.37 -3.69
N LEU A 74 13.16 -28.77 -4.86
CA LEU A 74 13.37 -29.43 -6.16
C LEU A 74 14.84 -29.44 -6.60
N GLY A 75 15.68 -28.61 -5.98
CA GLY A 75 17.11 -28.56 -6.24
C GLY A 75 17.74 -27.22 -5.84
N PRO A 76 19.07 -27.08 -5.99
CA PRO A 76 19.76 -25.82 -5.74
C PRO A 76 19.28 -24.75 -6.72
N LEU A 77 18.78 -23.64 -6.17
CA LEU A 77 18.26 -22.52 -6.96
C LEU A 77 19.43 -21.64 -7.44
N PRO A 78 19.56 -21.37 -8.74
CA PRO A 78 20.61 -20.49 -9.24
C PRO A 78 20.30 -19.01 -8.95
N ALA A 79 21.33 -18.18 -8.76
CA ALA A 79 21.18 -16.76 -8.39
C ALA A 79 20.32 -15.93 -9.36
N TRP A 80 20.34 -16.25 -10.65
CA TRP A 80 19.48 -15.56 -11.63
C TRP A 80 17.98 -15.81 -11.37
N ALA A 81 17.62 -17.00 -10.85
CA ALA A 81 16.24 -17.36 -10.55
C ALA A 81 15.74 -16.60 -9.32
N GLU A 82 16.58 -16.49 -8.28
CA GLU A 82 16.29 -15.65 -7.12
C GLU A 82 16.08 -14.19 -7.52
N GLY A 83 16.96 -13.65 -8.36
CA GLY A 83 16.83 -12.30 -8.91
C GLY A 83 15.54 -12.10 -9.70
N ARG A 84 15.14 -13.08 -10.52
CA ARG A 84 13.89 -13.04 -11.30
C ARG A 84 12.65 -13.07 -10.42
N ILE A 85 12.62 -13.92 -9.37
CA ILE A 85 11.50 -14.00 -8.41
C ILE A 85 11.39 -12.71 -7.60
N ALA A 86 12.53 -12.17 -7.13
CA ALA A 86 12.57 -10.91 -6.38
C ALA A 86 12.15 -9.70 -7.23
N GLY A 87 12.48 -9.72 -8.52
CA GLY A 87 12.15 -8.67 -9.48
C GLY A 87 10.72 -8.71 -10.04
N GLU A 88 10.03 -9.86 -9.99
CA GLU A 88 8.73 -10.04 -10.64
C GLU A 88 7.63 -9.23 -9.95
N ARG A 89 6.94 -8.38 -10.71
CA ARG A 89 5.88 -7.48 -10.20
C ARG A 89 4.48 -8.02 -10.45
N ASP A 90 4.35 -9.03 -11.31
CA ASP A 90 3.08 -9.67 -11.63
C ASP A 90 2.76 -10.79 -10.62
N CYS A 91 1.75 -10.54 -9.78
CA CYS A 91 1.30 -11.47 -8.76
C CYS A 91 0.75 -12.77 -9.36
N GLU A 92 0.00 -12.70 -10.46
CA GLU A 92 -0.58 -13.89 -11.10
C GLU A 92 0.50 -14.77 -11.71
N ARG A 93 1.55 -14.15 -12.26
CA ARG A 93 2.71 -14.89 -12.75
C ARG A 93 3.46 -15.60 -11.62
N LEU A 94 3.68 -14.92 -10.49
CA LEU A 94 4.27 -15.52 -9.30
C LEU A 94 3.42 -16.71 -8.78
N ARG A 95 2.08 -16.58 -8.76
CA ARG A 95 1.17 -17.68 -8.41
C ARG A 95 1.28 -18.85 -9.39
N ALA A 96 1.30 -18.56 -10.68
CA ALA A 96 1.42 -19.58 -11.73
C ALA A 96 2.73 -20.37 -11.58
N TRP A 97 3.84 -19.69 -11.32
CA TRP A 97 5.12 -20.33 -11.02
C TRP A 97 5.07 -21.15 -9.74
N ALA A 98 4.47 -20.64 -8.65
CA ALA A 98 4.34 -21.39 -7.40
C ALA A 98 3.52 -22.68 -7.58
N LEU A 99 2.41 -22.61 -8.32
CA LEU A 99 1.59 -23.78 -8.66
C LEU A 99 2.34 -24.78 -9.54
N ALA A 100 3.13 -24.29 -10.51
CA ALA A 100 3.94 -25.15 -11.36
C ALA A 100 5.07 -25.83 -10.57
N ALA A 101 5.73 -25.09 -9.67
CA ALA A 101 6.76 -25.64 -8.79
C ALA A 101 6.19 -26.73 -7.87
N ALA A 102 5.01 -26.51 -7.29
CA ALA A 102 4.33 -27.51 -6.45
C ALA A 102 3.92 -28.79 -7.20
N ARG A 103 3.80 -28.74 -8.53
CA ARG A 103 3.42 -29.87 -9.41
C ARG A 103 4.60 -30.47 -10.19
N SER A 104 5.82 -30.04 -9.88
CA SER A 104 7.02 -30.54 -10.54
C SER A 104 7.79 -31.40 -9.56
N ASP A 105 8.35 -32.49 -10.05
CA ASP A 105 9.16 -33.41 -9.24
C ASP A 105 10.66 -33.06 -9.31
N SER A 106 11.04 -32.15 -10.20
CA SER A 106 12.42 -31.64 -10.34
C SER A 106 12.46 -30.20 -10.85
N LEU A 107 13.59 -29.53 -10.62
CA LEU A 107 13.81 -28.17 -11.12
C LEU A 107 13.75 -28.13 -12.65
N ARG A 108 14.31 -29.13 -13.33
CA ARG A 108 14.29 -29.22 -14.80
C ARG A 108 12.87 -29.23 -15.35
N GLU A 109 12.01 -30.08 -14.79
CA GLU A 109 10.61 -30.18 -15.21
C GLU A 109 9.86 -28.85 -15.00
N PHE A 110 10.12 -28.17 -13.89
CA PHE A 110 9.56 -26.84 -13.64
C PHE A 110 9.98 -25.83 -14.73
N LEU A 111 11.27 -25.78 -15.07
CA LEU A 111 11.81 -24.85 -16.08
C LEU A 111 11.20 -25.11 -17.46
N GLU A 112 11.08 -26.38 -17.86
CA GLU A 112 10.49 -26.78 -19.14
C GLU A 112 9.00 -26.42 -19.23
N LYS A 113 8.23 -26.60 -18.14
CA LYS A 113 6.79 -26.28 -18.11
C LYS A 113 6.49 -24.79 -18.10
N THR A 114 7.35 -23.99 -17.48
CA THR A 114 7.06 -22.57 -17.19
C THR A 114 7.77 -21.59 -18.11
N GLY A 115 8.77 -22.05 -18.88
CA GLY A 115 9.65 -21.16 -19.62
C GLY A 115 10.42 -20.19 -18.71
N PHE A 116 10.55 -20.54 -17.42
CA PHE A 116 11.24 -19.74 -16.42
C PHE A 116 12.75 -19.84 -16.68
N THR A 117 13.27 -19.05 -17.63
CA THR A 117 14.70 -19.02 -17.98
C THR A 117 15.33 -17.69 -17.62
N GLY A 118 16.65 -17.58 -17.65
CA GLY A 118 17.37 -16.32 -17.38
C GLY A 118 17.32 -15.30 -18.52
N GLU A 119 16.74 -15.65 -19.67
CA GLU A 119 16.68 -14.77 -20.83
C GLU A 119 15.58 -13.70 -20.63
N GLY A 120 16.02 -12.45 -20.52
CA GLY A 120 15.19 -11.30 -20.18
C GLY A 120 15.89 -10.25 -19.30
N ALA A 121 17.05 -10.58 -18.72
CA ALA A 121 17.89 -9.63 -17.98
C ALA A 121 19.16 -9.30 -18.78
N GLY A 122 19.01 -8.55 -19.87
CA GLY A 122 20.15 -8.11 -20.66
C GLY A 122 19.74 -7.43 -21.97
N GLU A 123 19.08 -6.27 -21.88
CA GLU A 123 19.01 -5.25 -22.94
C GLU A 123 18.11 -4.09 -22.44
N SER A 124 18.59 -3.29 -21.49
CA SER A 124 18.03 -1.97 -21.14
C SER A 124 19.01 -1.27 -20.21
N GLY A 125 20.21 -0.96 -20.71
CA GLY A 125 21.28 -0.42 -19.88
C GLY A 125 22.47 0.11 -20.64
N GLU A 126 22.27 0.71 -21.81
CA GLU A 126 23.30 1.56 -22.42
C GLU A 126 22.65 2.50 -23.44
N ASP A 127 22.23 3.68 -22.98
CA ASP A 127 22.56 4.91 -23.71
C ASP A 127 22.19 6.19 -22.95
N ARG A 128 23.14 7.13 -22.99
CA ARG A 128 23.10 8.56 -22.61
C ARG A 128 23.21 8.93 -21.13
N GLN A 129 24.45 9.14 -20.70
CA GLN A 129 24.97 10.51 -20.51
C GLN A 129 26.48 10.42 -20.24
N LYS A 130 27.29 10.88 -21.19
CA LYS A 130 28.58 11.50 -20.88
C LYS A 130 28.49 12.96 -21.24
N GLU A 131 28.76 13.80 -20.25
CA GLU A 131 29.15 15.21 -20.35
C GLU A 131 30.33 15.39 -21.32
#